data_AF-A0A382LQK9-F1
#
_entry.id   AF-A0A382LQK9-F1
#
_cell.length_a   1.000
_cell.length_b   1.000
_cell.length_c   1.000
_cell.angle_alpha   90.00
_cell.angle_beta   90.00
_cell.angle_gamma   90.00
#
_symmetry.space_group_name_H-M   'P 1'
#
loop_
_entity.id
_entity.type
_entity.pdbx_description
1 polymer ?
#
loop_
_entity_poly.entity_id
_entity_poly.type
_entity_poly.pdbx_seq_one_letter_code
_entity_poly.pdbx_strand_id
1 'polypeptide(L)'
;MDSGLIGKIEKSKWYAQDPTRITLLKFTVLFRGDHSDHALTYNNGFWHCECAFYASHHTCSHTMAIDLQFGAMLTSGSPVPS
;
A
#
# COMPACT_ATOMS: atom_id res chain seq x y z
N MET A 1 -21.51 -30.07 6.58
CA MET A 1 -20.87 -28.93 5.89
C MET A 1 -21.43 -27.65 6.47
N ASP A 2 -20.59 -26.73 6.91
CA ASP A 2 -21.01 -25.42 7.41
C ASP A 2 -21.33 -24.51 6.22
N SER A 3 -22.61 -24.45 5.84
CA SER A 3 -23.09 -23.63 4.72
C SER A 3 -22.80 -22.13 4.91
N GLY A 4 -22.66 -21.68 6.16
CA GLY A 4 -22.28 -20.31 6.50
C GLY A 4 -20.83 -20.01 6.13
N LEU A 5 -19.91 -20.94 6.40
CA LEU A 5 -18.51 -20.80 6.04
C LEU A 5 -18.30 -20.81 4.51
N ILE A 6 -18.99 -21.72 3.81
CA ILE A 6 -18.94 -21.79 2.33
C ILE A 6 -19.37 -20.45 1.72
N GLY A 7 -20.49 -19.88 2.18
CA GLY A 7 -20.97 -18.58 1.70
C GLY A 7 -20.01 -17.42 2.00
N LYS A 8 -19.23 -17.49 3.09
CA LYS A 8 -18.20 -16.48 3.41
C LYS A 8 -16.98 -16.61 2.50
N ILE A 9 -16.57 -17.84 2.17
CA ILE A 9 -15.47 -18.11 1.23
C ILE A 9 -15.80 -17.59 -0.17
N GLU A 10 -17.02 -17.81 -0.65
CA GLU A 10 -17.42 -17.28 -1.97
C GLU A 10 -17.48 -15.75 -1.98
N LYS A 11 -18.02 -15.14 -0.91
CA LYS A 11 -18.03 -13.67 -0.78
C LYS A 11 -16.63 -13.08 -0.72
N SER A 12 -15.67 -13.71 -0.05
CA SER A 12 -14.30 -13.18 0.03
C SER A 12 -13.64 -13.15 -1.36
N LYS A 13 -13.85 -14.18 -2.18
CA LYS A 13 -13.39 -14.20 -3.58
C LYS A 13 -14.00 -13.07 -4.41
N TRP A 14 -15.27 -12.76 -4.21
CA TRP A 14 -15.93 -11.65 -4.92
C TRP A 14 -15.40 -10.29 -4.47
N TYR A 15 -15.20 -10.07 -3.17
CA TYR A 15 -14.64 -8.82 -2.67
C TYR A 15 -13.19 -8.59 -3.14
N ALA A 16 -12.39 -9.66 -3.26
CA ALA A 16 -11.01 -9.58 -3.74
C ALA A 16 -10.89 -9.14 -5.22
N GLN A 17 -11.96 -9.23 -6.01
CA GLN A 17 -11.96 -8.82 -7.43
C GLN A 17 -12.16 -7.32 -7.62
N ASP A 18 -12.53 -6.58 -6.58
CA ASP A 18 -12.85 -5.15 -6.65
C ASP A 18 -11.96 -4.34 -5.68
N PRO A 19 -10.79 -3.87 -6.15
CA PRO A 19 -9.86 -3.08 -5.34
C PRO A 19 -10.47 -1.84 -4.69
N THR A 20 -11.54 -1.27 -5.28
CA THR A 20 -12.17 -0.04 -4.77
C THR A 20 -12.91 -0.25 -3.44
N ARG A 21 -13.15 -1.51 -3.06
CA ARG A 21 -13.73 -1.89 -1.76
C ARG A 21 -12.74 -1.86 -0.61
N ILE A 22 -11.46 -1.73 -0.91
CA ILE A 22 -10.38 -1.82 0.07
C ILE A 22 -9.75 -0.44 0.19
N THR A 23 -9.68 0.07 1.41
CA THR A 23 -8.92 1.28 1.73
C THR A 23 -7.83 0.93 2.71
N LEU A 24 -6.58 1.12 2.29
CA LEU A 24 -5.41 0.98 3.13
C LEU A 24 -5.23 2.28 3.93
N LEU A 25 -5.41 2.20 5.25
CA LEU A 25 -5.28 3.36 6.14
C LEU A 25 -3.86 3.48 6.70
N LYS A 26 -3.33 2.39 7.28
CA LYS A 26 -1.99 2.38 7.87
C LYS A 26 -1.36 1.01 7.72
N PHE A 27 -0.12 0.97 7.24
CA PHE A 27 0.64 -0.27 7.09
C PHE A 27 2.15 -0.02 7.09
N THR A 28 2.92 -1.10 7.27
CA THR A 28 4.38 -1.11 7.16
C THR A 28 4.77 -2.10 6.06
N VAL A 29 5.75 -1.72 5.24
CA VAL A 29 6.30 -2.54 4.16
C VAL A 29 7.79 -2.68 4.38
N LEU A 30 8.28 -3.91 4.21
CA LEU A 30 9.69 -4.15 3.99
C LEU A 30 9.92 -4.26 2.48
N PHE A 31 10.55 -3.24 1.89
CA PHE A 31 10.81 -3.16 0.47
C PHE A 31 12.23 -3.63 0.18
N ARG A 32 12.39 -4.66 -0.66
CA ARG A 32 13.71 -5.12 -1.09
C ARG A 32 14.19 -4.30 -2.29
N GLY A 33 15.12 -3.39 -2.05
CA GLY A 33 15.83 -2.67 -3.11
C GLY A 33 17.04 -3.47 -3.63
N ASP A 34 17.72 -2.89 -4.61
CA ASP A 34 18.90 -3.53 -5.23
C ASP A 34 20.10 -3.65 -4.27
N HIS A 35 20.19 -2.76 -3.28
CA HIS A 35 21.34 -2.67 -2.37
C HIS A 35 21.01 -2.98 -0.91
N SER A 36 19.75 -2.79 -0.50
CA SER A 36 19.30 -2.99 0.88
C SER A 36 17.79 -3.15 0.94
N ASP A 37 17.33 -3.77 2.02
CA ASP A 37 15.93 -3.72 2.39
C ASP A 37 15.63 -2.35 3.05
N HIS A 38 14.45 -1.80 2.77
CA HIS A 38 13.99 -0.51 3.27
C HIS A 38 12.64 -0.65 3.96
N ALA A 39 12.54 -0.17 5.20
CA ALA A 39 11.28 -0.04 5.90
C ALA A 39 10.51 1.20 5.42
N LEU A 40 9.27 0.99 4.97
CA LEU A 40 8.34 2.04 4.59
C LEU A 40 7.11 1.98 5.49
N THR A 41 6.57 3.15 5.82
CA THR A 41 5.27 3.24 6.50
C THR A 41 4.34 4.15 5.71
N TYR A 42 3.08 3.77 5.71
CA TYR A 42 1.98 4.59 5.21
C TYR A 42 1.04 4.88 6.36
N ASN A 43 0.56 6.12 6.47
CA ASN A 43 -0.44 6.53 7.43
C ASN A 43 -1.36 7.59 6.81
N ASN A 44 -2.56 7.19 6.41
CA ASN A 44 -3.62 8.07 5.89
C ASN A 44 -3.13 9.08 4.84
N GLY A 45 -2.41 8.60 3.83
CA GLY A 45 -1.88 9.42 2.74
C GLY A 45 -0.44 9.88 2.93
N PHE A 46 0.11 9.76 4.14
CA PHE A 46 1.49 10.15 4.41
C PHE A 46 2.41 8.97 4.31
N TRP A 47 3.40 9.10 3.42
CA TRP A 47 4.50 8.16 3.31
C TRP A 47 5.63 8.48 4.29
N HIS A 48 6.40 7.46 4.63
CA HIS A 48 7.74 7.60 5.15
C HIS A 48 8.58 6.42 4.66
N CYS A 49 9.79 6.72 4.20
CA CYS A 49 10.79 5.73 3.83
C CYS A 49 12.11 6.12 4.51
N GLU A 50 12.84 5.14 5.02
CA GLU A 50 14.12 5.37 5.71
C GLU A 50 15.29 5.67 4.77
N CYS A 51 15.08 5.64 3.45
CA CYS A 51 16.17 5.88 2.51
C CYS A 51 16.59 7.36 2.47
N ALA A 52 17.87 7.61 2.21
CA ALA A 52 18.44 8.95 2.21
C ALA A 52 17.77 9.91 1.20
N PHE A 53 17.32 9.38 0.05
CA PHE A 53 16.63 10.19 -0.96
C PHE A 53 15.28 10.71 -0.44
N TYR A 54 14.53 9.87 0.28
CA TYR A 54 13.25 10.27 0.88
C TYR A 54 13.43 11.36 1.94
N ALA A 55 14.50 11.28 2.75
CA ALA A 55 14.81 12.27 3.77
C ALA A 55 14.97 13.69 3.20
N SER A 56 15.48 13.81 1.96
CA SER A 56 15.69 15.10 1.29
C SER A 56 14.51 15.56 0.44
N HIS A 57 13.77 14.63 -0.18
CA HIS A 57 12.76 14.94 -1.21
C HIS A 57 11.32 14.63 -0.80
N HIS A 58 11.10 13.95 0.33
CA HIS A 58 9.79 13.43 0.74
C HIS A 58 9.10 12.55 -0.31
N THR A 59 9.90 11.94 -1.18
CA THR A 59 9.52 10.94 -2.17
C THR A 59 10.75 10.10 -2.51
N CYS A 60 10.56 8.86 -2.97
CA CYS A 60 11.62 8.02 -3.50
C CYS A 60 11.04 6.92 -4.40
N SER A 61 11.90 6.21 -5.13
CA SER A 61 11.49 5.08 -5.98
C SER A 61 10.67 4.02 -5.22
N HIS A 62 10.94 3.82 -3.92
CA HIS A 62 10.20 2.86 -3.09
C HIS A 62 8.75 3.29 -2.86
N THR A 63 8.51 4.55 -2.44
CA THR A 63 7.14 5.04 -2.23
C THR A 63 6.39 5.12 -3.56
N MET A 64 7.06 5.55 -4.63
CA MET A 64 6.52 5.57 -5.99
C MET A 64 6.09 4.18 -6.48
N ALA A 65 6.90 3.15 -6.22
CA ALA A 65 6.57 1.78 -6.60
C ALA A 65 5.31 1.28 -5.88
N ILE A 66 5.17 1.57 -4.59
CA ILE A 66 3.99 1.15 -3.81
C ILE A 66 2.75 1.95 -4.25
N ASP A 67 2.87 3.25 -4.53
CA ASP A 67 1.78 4.06 -5.09
C ASP A 67 1.30 3.51 -6.44
N LEU A 68 2.22 3.10 -7.32
CA LEU A 68 1.86 2.48 -8.60
C LEU A 68 1.16 1.13 -8.42
N GLN A 69 1.58 0.33 -7.43
CA GLN A 69 1.02 -1.00 -7.20
C GLN A 69 -0.34 -0.99 -6.47
N PHE A 70 -0.54 -0.07 -5.53
CA PHE A 70 -1.72 -0.04 -4.66
C PHE A 70 -2.58 1.23 -4.81
N GLY A 71 -2.29 2.11 -5.77
CA GLY A 71 -2.89 3.45 -5.87
C GLY A 71 -4.42 3.50 -5.75
N ALA A 72 -5.15 2.51 -6.29
CA ALA A 72 -6.61 2.43 -6.17
C ALA A 72 -7.12 2.17 -4.74
N MET A 73 -6.28 1.64 -3.85
CA MET A 73 -6.59 1.31 -2.46
C MET A 73 -6.04 2.35 -1.47
N LEU A 74 -5.17 3.25 -1.91
CA LEU A 74 -4.59 4.28 -1.05
C LEU A 74 -5.54 5.47 -0.95
N THR A 75 -5.66 6.04 0.25
CA THR A 75 -6.31 7.34 0.40
C THR A 75 -5.53 8.41 -0.37
N SER A 76 -6.24 9.23 -1.14
CA SER A 76 -5.70 10.36 -1.91
C SER A 76 -5.19 11.46 -0.97
N GLY A 77 -4.06 11.24 -0.31
CA GLY A 77 -3.43 12.20 0.57
C GLY A 77 -2.29 12.94 -0.12
N SER A 78 -2.65 13.90 -0.97
CA SER A 78 -1.77 14.88 -1.64
C SER A 78 -0.62 14.36 -2.53
N PRO A 79 -0.28 15.12 -3.60
CA PRO A 79 0.55 14.65 -4.69
C PRO A 79 2.03 14.69 -4.34
N VAL A 80 2.76 13.71 -4.86
CA VAL A 80 4.19 13.78 -5.12
C VAL A 80 4.51 15.17 -5.72
N PRO A 81 5.48 15.92 -5.16
CA PRO A 81 5.85 17.22 -5.72
C PRO A 81 6.29 17.04 -7.18
N SER A 82 5.72 17.87 -8.06
CA SER A 82 6.03 17.95 -9.49
C SER A 82 7.47 18.34 -9.76
#